data_AF-A0AA35SDR9-F1
#
_entry.id   AF-A0AA35SDR9-F1
#
_cell.length_a   1.000
_cell.length_b   1.000
_cell.length_c   1.000
_cell.angle_alpha   90.00
_cell.angle_beta   90.00
_cell.angle_gamma   90.00
#
_symmetry.space_group_name_H-M   'P 1'
#
loop_
_entity.id
_entity.type
_entity.pdbx_description
1 polymer ?
#
loop_
_entity_poly.entity_id
_entity_poly.type
_entity_poly.pdbx_seq_one_letter_code
_entity_poly.pdbx_strand_id
1 'polypeptide(L)' 'MCTDCRERNYHSQKNRRNDPQRLERRKYCSRCRIHTLHREVR' A
#
# COMPACT_ATOMS: atom_id res chain seq x y z
N MET A 1 2.00 -1.45 2.43
CA MET A 1 3.02 -1.14 3.42
C MET A 1 3.10 0.36 3.56
N CYS A 2 2.71 0.89 4.70
CA CYS A 2 2.95 2.30 4.99
C CYS A 2 4.47 2.56 5.08
N THR A 3 4.95 3.66 4.53
CA THR A 3 6.37 4.06 4.63
C THR A 3 6.80 4.42 6.04
N ASP A 4 5.86 4.88 6.87
CA ASP A 4 6.09 5.35 8.23
C ASP A 4 5.91 4.22 9.26
N CYS A 5 4.67 3.71 9.37
CA CYS A 5 4.31 2.65 10.32
C CYS A 5 4.79 1.24 9.89
N ARG A 6 5.34 1.08 8.66
CA ARG A 6 5.77 -0.23 8.07
C ARG A 6 4.69 -1.33 8.12
N GLU A 7 3.44 -0.95 8.35
CA GLU A 7 2.35 -1.89 8.52
C GLU A 7 1.89 -2.43 7.17
N ARG A 8 1.78 -3.76 7.08
CA ARG A 8 1.25 -4.47 5.91
C ARG A 8 -0.26 -4.59 6.11
N ASN A 9 -1.03 -3.74 5.42
CA ASN A 9 -2.43 -4.03 5.19
C ASN A 9 -2.49 -5.25 4.26
N TYR A 10 -3.26 -6.27 4.65
CA TYR A 10 -3.37 -7.57 3.99
C TYR A 10 -3.61 -7.44 2.48
N HIS A 11 -3.04 -8.40 1.74
CA HIS A 11 -2.95 -8.43 0.29
C HIS A 11 -4.29 -8.11 -0.39
N SER A 12 -4.33 -7.01 -1.13
CA SER A 12 -5.32 -6.88 -2.21
C SER A 12 -4.85 -7.73 -3.38
N GLN A 13 -5.69 -8.68 -3.82
CA GLN A 13 -5.42 -9.49 -5.02
C GLN A 13 -5.45 -8.57 -6.26
N LYS A 14 -4.30 -8.04 -6.65
CA LYS A 14 -4.14 -7.29 -7.91
C LYS A 14 -3.94 -8.28 -9.04
N ASN A 15 -4.69 -8.10 -10.13
CA ASN A 15 -4.56 -8.88 -11.34
C ASN A 15 -3.25 -8.50 -12.05
N ARG A 16 -2.15 -9.22 -11.73
CA ARG A 16 -0.78 -8.95 -12.23
C ARG A 16 -0.65 -8.94 -13.76
N ARG A 17 -1.68 -9.41 -14.49
CA ARG A 17 -1.69 -9.53 -15.95
C ARG A 17 -1.77 -8.20 -16.69
N ASN A 18 -2.47 -7.21 -16.11
CA ASN A 18 -2.80 -5.97 -16.83
C ASN A 18 -1.97 -4.75 -16.39
N ASP A 19 -1.33 -4.82 -15.23
CA ASP A 19 -0.64 -3.67 -14.64
C ASP A 19 0.61 -4.15 -13.86
N PRO A 20 1.75 -4.33 -14.57
CA PRO A 20 3.00 -4.82 -13.98
C PRO A 20 3.69 -3.74 -13.11
N GLN A 21 3.25 -2.49 -13.19
CA GLN A 21 3.83 -1.40 -12.44
C GLN A 21 3.38 -1.46 -10.97
N ARG A 22 4.34 -1.35 -10.04
CA ARG A 22 4.06 -1.22 -8.61
C ARG A 22 3.31 0.09 -8.40
N LEU A 23 2.04 0.04 -8.04
CA LEU A 23 1.29 1.27 -7.76
C LEU A 23 1.60 1.73 -6.34
N GLU A 24 2.16 2.92 -6.21
CA GLU A 24 2.25 3.62 -4.93
C GLU A 24 0.98 4.47 -4.76
N ARG A 25 0.14 4.13 -3.79
CA ARG A 25 -1.12 4.86 -3.52
C ARG A 25 -1.04 5.55 -2.17
N ARG A 26 -1.51 6.81 -2.10
CA ARG A 26 -1.71 7.49 -0.83
C ARG A 26 -2.90 6.86 -0.12
N LYS A 27 -2.64 6.14 0.97
CA LYS A 27 -3.68 5.55 1.83
C LYS A 27 -3.57 6.13 3.23
N TYR A 28 -4.68 6.12 3.94
CA TYR A 28 -4.71 6.48 5.35
C TYR A 28 -4.07 5.34 6.19
N CYS A 29 -3.01 5.62 6.97
CA CYS A 29 -2.53 4.70 8.01
C CYS A 29 -3.28 5.03 9.30
N SER A 30 -4.07 4.08 9.82
CA SER A 30 -4.82 4.23 11.08
C SER A 30 -3.90 4.43 12.29
N ARG A 31 -2.68 3.88 12.25
CA ARG A 31 -1.64 4.07 13.28
C ARG A 31 -1.11 5.50 13.32
N CYS A 32 -0.72 6.04 12.15
CA CYS A 32 -0.18 7.39 12.06
C CYS A 32 -1.29 8.46 12.07
N ARG A 33 -2.55 8.05 11.85
CA ARG A 33 -3.72 8.93 11.65
C ARG A 33 -3.50 9.98 10.56
N ILE A 34 -2.69 9.65 9.57
CA ILE A 34 -2.34 10.51 8.44
C ILE A 34 -2.36 9.72 7.13
N HIS A 35 -2.59 10.43 6.03
CA HIS A 35 -2.45 9.88 4.69
C HIS A 35 -0.98 9.82 4.31
N THR A 36 -0.47 8.59 4.22
CA THR A 36 0.93 8.33 3.85
C THR A 36 1.00 7.53 2.56
N LEU A 37 2.17 7.58 1.94
CA LEU A 37 2.44 6.76 0.78
C LEU A 37 2.45 5.28 1.21
N HIS A 38 1.54 4.50 0.65
CA HIS A 38 1.50 3.06 0.89
C HIS A 38 2.05 2.36 -0.36
N ARG A 39 3.08 1.54 -0.15
CA ARG A 39 3.63 0.65 -1.16
C ARG A 39 2.85 -0.65 -1.19
N GLU A 40 2.46 -1.14 -2.36
CA GLU A 40 1.83 -2.46 -2.47
C GLU A 40 2.77 -3.53 -1.91
N VAL A 41 2.29 -4.30 -0.94
CA VAL A 41 2.96 -5.53 -0.51
C VAL A 41 2.45 -6.60 -1.45
N ARG A 42 3.40 -7.22 -2.16
CA ARG A 42 3.17 -8.30 -3.11
C ARG A 42 2.36 -9.41 -2.47
#